data_AF-A0A8C5QKR1-F1
#
_entry.id   AF-A0A8C5QKR1-F1
#
_cell.length_a   1.000
_cell.length_b   1.000
_cell.length_c   1.000
_cell.angle_alpha   90.00
_cell.angle_beta   90.00
_cell.angle_gamma   90.00
#
_symmetry.space_group_name_H-M   'P 1'
#
loop_
_entity.id
_entity.type
_entity.pdbx_description
1 polymer ?
#
loop_
_entity_poly.entity_id
_entity_poly.type
_entity_poly.pdbx_seq_one_letter_code
_entity_poly.pdbx_strand_id
1 'polypeptide(L)'
;LSVYPGSPLIPTTNLQFPVLFVVRQQKSVLSWQIPLAFRGIYQGTYTYQDVSRTLCPTESESTAEAQEEYMYIDVASLSPSSVRYELMVTRLQEFELLSDKPFNFSASPSQPQYFLYSFPEGVDSVIIKVTSEEVYPCSVVSVQDIMCPVYDLDHNVEFNGVYQTMTKKAAITIRVSVRQPACAGAAVIPP
;
A
#
# COMPACT_ATOMS: atom_id res chain seq x y z
N LEU A 1 5.78 3.98 -5.12
CA LEU A 1 7.02 4.69 -4.74
C LEU A 1 7.79 3.79 -3.80
N SER A 2 8.99 3.41 -4.20
CA SER A 2 9.82 2.44 -3.49
C SER A 2 11.10 3.10 -3.00
N VAL A 3 11.56 2.73 -1.82
CA VAL A 3 12.84 3.17 -1.26
C VAL A 3 13.65 1.93 -0.90
N TYR A 4 14.92 1.93 -1.30
CA TYR A 4 15.87 0.85 -1.09
C TYR A 4 17.14 1.40 -0.40
N PRO A 5 17.90 0.57 0.34
CA PRO A 5 19.18 0.97 0.90
C PRO A 5 20.18 1.22 -0.24
N GLY A 6 20.98 2.28 -0.13
CA GLY A 6 21.93 2.66 -1.18
C GLY A 6 23.14 1.72 -1.35
N SER A 7 23.23 0.65 -0.56
CA SER A 7 24.20 -0.43 -0.74
C SER A 7 23.80 -1.68 0.07
N PRO A 8 23.87 -2.89 -0.51
CA PRO A 8 23.56 -4.14 0.20
C PRO A 8 24.59 -4.52 1.28
N LEU A 9 25.73 -3.83 1.39
CA LEU A 9 26.84 -4.20 2.29
C LEU A 9 26.94 -3.34 3.56
N ILE A 10 26.15 -2.27 3.69
CA ILE A 10 26.19 -1.38 4.86
C ILE A 10 24.75 -0.97 5.20
N PRO A 11 24.17 -1.39 6.35
CA PRO A 11 22.91 -0.85 6.81
C PRO A 11 23.14 0.62 7.20
N THR A 12 22.84 1.55 6.29
CA THR A 12 23.16 2.98 6.44
C THR A 12 22.24 3.71 7.41
N THR A 13 21.16 3.09 7.84
CA THR A 13 20.13 3.70 8.69
C THR A 13 20.08 3.01 10.04
N ASN A 14 20.48 3.75 11.08
CA ASN A 14 20.30 3.36 12.47
C ASN A 14 18.90 3.80 12.91
N LEU A 15 18.18 2.96 13.66
CA LEU A 15 16.88 3.30 14.27
C LEU A 15 16.94 4.58 15.11
N GLN A 16 18.12 4.98 15.58
CA GLN A 16 18.35 6.23 16.32
C GLN A 16 18.20 7.49 15.45
N PHE A 17 18.56 7.40 14.16
CA PHE A 17 18.50 8.52 13.21
C PHE A 17 17.87 8.04 11.90
N PRO A 18 16.55 7.78 11.90
CA PRO A 18 15.88 7.33 10.70
C PRO A 18 15.89 8.40 9.61
N VAL A 19 15.70 7.97 8.38
CA VAL A 19 15.38 8.87 7.26
C VAL A 19 13.86 8.95 7.17
N LEU A 20 13.32 10.15 7.31
CA LEU A 20 11.91 10.46 7.18
C LEU A 20 11.63 10.85 5.73
N PHE A 21 10.60 10.22 5.17
CA PHE A 21 10.04 10.54 3.86
C PHE A 21 8.66 11.12 4.06
N VAL A 22 8.39 12.27 3.46
CA VAL A 22 7.05 12.87 3.41
C VAL A 22 6.72 13.13 1.96
N VAL A 23 5.68 12.46 1.47
CA VAL A 23 5.18 12.58 0.11
C VAL A 23 3.86 13.32 0.13
N ARG A 24 3.84 14.46 -0.54
CA ARG A 24 2.66 15.32 -0.66
C ARG A 24 2.10 15.21 -2.08
N GLN A 25 0.85 14.80 -2.17
CA GLN A 25 0.00 14.84 -3.36
C GLN A 25 -1.14 15.85 -3.12
N GLN A 26 -1.91 16.19 -4.15
CA GLN A 26 -3.00 17.17 -4.04
C GLN A 26 -4.05 16.81 -2.97
N LYS A 27 -4.42 15.53 -2.85
CA LYS A 27 -5.49 15.05 -1.95
C LYS A 27 -4.98 14.24 -0.74
N SER A 28 -3.67 14.05 -0.59
CA SER A 28 -3.11 13.17 0.45
C SER A 28 -1.67 13.51 0.80
N VAL A 29 -1.30 13.22 2.05
CA VAL A 29 0.08 13.22 2.51
C VAL A 29 0.39 11.84 3.08
N LEU A 30 1.45 11.22 2.59
CA LEU A 30 1.96 9.94 3.07
C LEU A 30 3.32 10.17 3.70
N SER A 31 3.56 9.59 4.86
CA SER A 31 4.87 9.69 5.52
C SER A 31 5.28 8.37 6.12
N TRP A 32 6.56 8.05 6.01
CA TRP A 32 7.16 6.87 6.65
C TRP A 32 8.63 7.14 6.96
N GLN A 33 9.21 6.23 7.73
CA GLN A 33 10.61 6.27 8.10
C GLN A 33 11.36 5.04 7.63
N ILE A 34 12.68 5.16 7.43
CA ILE A 34 13.59 4.07 7.15
C ILE A 34 14.73 4.08 8.19
N PRO A 35 14.98 2.96 8.91
CA PRO A 35 14.30 1.67 8.78
C PRO A 35 12.85 1.75 9.26
N LEU A 36 11.95 1.06 8.56
CA LEU A 36 10.56 0.91 8.97
C LEU A 36 10.47 -0.21 10.00
N ALA A 37 10.01 0.10 11.20
CA ALA A 37 9.88 -0.86 12.28
C ALA A 37 8.41 -1.26 12.47
N PHE A 38 8.15 -2.57 12.45
CA PHE A 38 6.86 -3.15 12.79
C PHE A 38 6.95 -3.89 14.12
N ARG A 39 5.85 -3.85 14.89
CA ARG A 39 5.68 -4.68 16.08
C ARG A 39 4.90 -5.93 15.71
N GLY A 40 5.54 -7.08 15.86
CA GLY A 40 4.92 -8.39 15.70
C GLY A 40 4.03 -8.78 16.88
N ILE A 41 3.35 -9.92 16.72
CA ILE A 41 2.33 -10.43 17.65
C ILE A 41 2.92 -10.74 19.04
N TYR A 42 4.22 -11.08 19.11
CA TYR A 42 4.93 -11.43 20.34
C TYR A 42 5.92 -10.35 20.82
N GLN A 43 5.64 -9.07 20.56
CA GLN A 43 6.54 -7.94 20.86
C GLN A 43 7.90 -8.00 20.13
N GLY A 44 8.04 -8.89 19.14
CA GLY A 44 9.17 -8.88 18.21
C GLY A 44 9.16 -7.59 17.40
N THR A 45 10.33 -6.96 17.24
CA THR A 45 10.46 -5.78 16.37
C THR A 45 11.12 -6.19 15.07
N TYR A 46 10.42 -6.00 13.95
CA TYR A 46 10.91 -6.33 12.62
C TYR A 46 11.23 -5.05 11.87
N THR A 47 12.47 -4.93 11.38
CA THR A 47 12.94 -3.73 10.68
C THR A 47 13.12 -4.00 9.21
N TYR A 48 12.57 -3.13 8.37
CA TYR A 48 12.65 -3.20 6.93
C TYR A 48 13.39 -1.97 6.40
N GLN A 49 14.38 -2.21 5.55
CA GLN A 49 15.11 -1.13 4.86
C GLN A 49 14.51 -0.84 3.48
N ASP A 50 13.87 -1.84 2.89
CA ASP A 50 13.12 -1.74 1.65
C ASP A 50 11.66 -1.44 1.97
N VAL A 51 11.15 -0.30 1.51
CA VAL A 51 9.77 0.13 1.78
C VAL A 51 9.12 0.60 0.50
N SER A 52 7.89 0.19 0.24
CA SER A 52 7.11 0.66 -0.90
C SER A 52 5.72 1.08 -0.47
N ARG A 53 5.25 2.19 -1.05
CA ARG A 53 3.91 2.74 -0.87
C ARG A 53 3.28 3.05 -2.22
N THR A 54 2.02 2.66 -2.37
CA THR A 54 1.22 3.03 -3.55
C THR A 54 0.54 4.36 -3.28
N LEU A 55 0.86 5.35 -4.12
CA LEU A 55 0.31 6.69 -4.00
C LEU A 55 -1.15 6.70 -4.45
N CYS A 56 -1.96 7.57 -3.84
CA CYS A 56 -3.37 7.71 -4.17
C CYS A 56 -3.53 8.00 -5.67
N PRO A 57 -4.47 7.34 -6.37
CA PRO A 57 -4.81 7.72 -7.73
C PRO A 57 -5.40 9.12 -7.70
N THR A 58 -4.94 9.98 -8.61
CA THR A 58 -5.60 11.26 -8.84
C THR A 58 -6.74 11.02 -9.82
N GLU A 59 -7.91 11.58 -9.53
CA GLU A 59 -9.04 11.53 -10.45
C GLU A 59 -8.65 12.32 -11.70
N SER A 60 -8.36 11.61 -12.80
CA SER A 60 -8.50 12.25 -14.10
C SER A 60 -10.01 12.33 -14.36
N GLU A 61 -10.65 13.42 -13.93
CA GLU A 61 -11.92 13.78 -14.54
C GLU A 61 -11.68 13.84 -16.06
N SER A 62 -12.59 13.24 -16.81
CA SER A 62 -12.58 13.11 -18.26
C SER A 62 -12.81 14.44 -18.99
N THR A 63 -12.24 15.53 -18.48
CA THR A 63 -12.29 16.88 -19.01
C THR A 63 -10.94 17.27 -19.60
N ALA A 64 -10.70 16.82 -20.83
CA ALA A 64 -9.94 17.44 -21.92
C ALA A 64 -8.59 18.17 -21.69
N GLU A 65 -8.03 18.24 -20.49
CA GLU A 65 -6.73 18.86 -20.22
C GLU A 65 -6.00 17.95 -19.23
N ALA A 66 -4.87 17.37 -19.65
CA ALA A 66 -3.97 16.66 -18.76
C ALA A 66 -3.44 17.67 -17.75
N GLN A 67 -4.13 17.79 -16.61
CA GLN A 67 -3.67 18.63 -15.51
C GLN A 67 -2.31 18.10 -15.05
N GLU A 68 -1.29 18.95 -15.07
CA GLU A 68 0.02 18.58 -14.54
C GLU A 68 -0.11 18.32 -13.04
N GLU A 69 0.00 17.05 -12.66
CA GLU A 69 0.00 16.64 -11.27
C GLU A 69 1.41 16.63 -10.71
N TYR A 70 1.62 17.45 -9.69
CA TYR A 70 2.88 17.53 -8.97
C TYR A 70 2.81 16.67 -7.70
N MET A 71 3.87 15.92 -7.48
CA MET A 71 4.16 15.31 -6.18
C MET A 71 5.43 15.95 -5.61
N TYR A 72 5.43 16.19 -4.31
CA TYR A 72 6.60 16.70 -3.60
C TYR A 72 7.07 15.64 -2.62
N ILE A 73 8.37 15.38 -2.61
CA ILE A 73 8.99 14.38 -1.74
C ILE A 73 10.02 15.11 -0.89
N ASP A 74 9.69 15.28 0.38
CA ASP A 74 10.57 15.87 1.38
C ASP A 74 11.30 14.74 2.11
N VAL A 75 12.63 14.79 2.14
CA VAL A 75 13.48 13.79 2.79
C VAL A 75 14.34 14.44 3.86
N ALA A 76 14.28 13.93 5.08
CA ALA A 76 15.00 14.49 6.22
C ALA A 76 15.61 13.39 7.11
N SER A 77 16.78 13.66 7.68
CA SER A 77 17.38 12.81 8.70
C SER A 77 18.20 13.67 9.65
N LEU A 78 18.26 13.28 10.91
CA LEU A 78 19.12 13.90 11.92
C LEU A 78 20.47 13.15 12.08
N SER A 79 20.79 12.24 11.16
CA SER A 79 22.03 11.48 11.20
C SER A 79 23.25 12.41 11.15
N PRO A 80 24.23 12.24 12.06
CA PRO A 80 25.49 13.01 12.03
C PRO A 80 26.41 12.58 10.87
N SER A 81 26.12 11.45 10.23
CA SER A 81 26.86 10.89 9.09
C SER A 81 26.00 10.82 7.83
N SER A 82 26.66 10.78 6.66
CA SER A 82 25.99 10.63 5.36
C SER A 82 25.20 9.31 5.29
N VAL A 83 23.92 9.41 4.96
CA VAL A 83 23.02 8.26 4.75
C VAL A 83 22.80 8.08 3.25
N ARG A 84 22.87 6.83 2.78
CA ARG A 84 22.63 6.49 1.36
C ARG A 84 21.35 5.69 1.21
N TYR A 85 20.49 6.12 0.30
CA TYR A 85 19.24 5.47 -0.09
C TYR A 85 19.00 5.68 -1.58
N GLU A 86 18.21 4.80 -2.19
CA GLU A 86 17.71 4.93 -3.55
C GLU A 86 16.19 5.08 -3.52
N LEU A 87 15.67 6.12 -4.17
CA LEU A 87 14.25 6.41 -4.25
C LEU A 87 13.79 6.20 -5.70
N MET A 88 12.88 5.25 -5.89
CA MET A 88 12.35 4.89 -7.20
C MET A 88 10.85 5.21 -7.27
N VAL A 89 10.49 6.01 -8.27
CA VAL A 89 9.09 6.34 -8.58
C VAL A 89 8.71 5.59 -9.85
N THR A 90 7.70 4.75 -9.74
CA THR A 90 7.19 3.94 -10.86
C THR A 90 5.71 4.19 -11.05
N ARG A 91 5.29 4.25 -12.31
CA ARG A 91 3.87 4.24 -12.69
C ARG A 91 3.38 2.80 -12.74
N LEU A 92 2.34 2.49 -11.98
CA LEU A 92 1.69 1.17 -12.02
C LEU A 92 0.80 1.08 -13.27
N GLN A 93 1.04 0.09 -14.11
CA GLN A 93 0.29 -0.11 -15.36
C GLN A 93 -1.00 -0.91 -15.13
N GLU A 94 -0.98 -1.88 -14.21
CA GLU A 94 -2.11 -2.77 -13.90
C GLU A 94 -2.66 -2.48 -12.50
N PHE A 95 -3.18 -1.26 -12.31
CA PHE A 95 -3.77 -0.83 -11.04
C PHE A 95 -5.25 -1.21 -10.89
N GLU A 96 -5.95 -1.48 -12.00
CA GLU A 96 -7.37 -1.84 -12.00
C GLU A 96 -7.58 -3.37 -12.03
N LEU A 97 -8.45 -3.85 -11.14
CA LEU A 97 -8.93 -5.22 -11.11
C LEU A 97 -10.08 -5.40 -12.10
N LEU A 98 -9.98 -6.45 -12.90
CA LEU A 98 -11.03 -6.83 -13.86
C LEU A 98 -11.79 -8.06 -13.33
N SER A 99 -13.12 -8.02 -13.45
CA SER A 99 -13.97 -9.17 -13.12
C SER A 99 -13.59 -10.39 -13.96
N ASP A 100 -13.64 -11.58 -13.34
CA ASP A 100 -13.32 -12.87 -13.95
C ASP A 100 -11.89 -13.01 -14.52
N LYS A 101 -10.99 -12.07 -14.21
CA LYS A 101 -9.57 -12.13 -14.56
C LYS A 101 -8.73 -12.35 -13.30
N PRO A 102 -8.07 -13.51 -13.12
CA PRO A 102 -7.14 -13.69 -12.02
C PRO A 102 -5.96 -12.75 -12.19
N PHE A 103 -5.49 -12.20 -11.07
CA PHE A 103 -4.38 -11.27 -11.00
C PHE A 103 -3.46 -11.68 -9.84
N ASN A 104 -2.15 -11.73 -10.10
CA ASN A 104 -1.16 -12.16 -9.13
C ASN A 104 -0.36 -10.95 -8.65
N PHE A 105 -0.14 -10.87 -7.33
CA PHE A 105 0.66 -9.83 -6.72
C PHE A 105 1.43 -10.37 -5.52
N SER A 106 2.43 -9.62 -5.07
CA SER A 106 3.17 -9.89 -3.83
C SER A 106 2.97 -8.72 -2.88
N ALA A 107 2.79 -9.03 -1.61
CA ALA A 107 2.68 -8.04 -0.54
C ALA A 107 3.63 -8.43 0.60
N SER A 108 4.11 -7.43 1.33
CA SER A 108 4.86 -7.62 2.57
C SER A 108 4.44 -6.55 3.58
N PRO A 109 4.79 -6.66 4.88
CA PRO A 109 4.45 -5.61 5.85
C PRO A 109 4.98 -4.24 5.41
N SER A 110 6.19 -4.22 4.84
CA SER A 110 6.85 -3.01 4.31
C SER A 110 6.41 -2.59 2.90
N GLN A 111 5.68 -3.45 2.18
CA GLN A 111 5.27 -3.25 0.79
C GLN A 111 3.82 -3.77 0.58
N PRO A 112 2.82 -3.20 1.26
CA PRO A 112 1.42 -3.51 1.02
C PRO A 112 1.01 -3.12 -0.40
N GLN A 113 -0.06 -3.72 -0.90
CA GLN A 113 -0.60 -3.45 -2.23
C GLN A 113 -2.08 -3.15 -2.14
N TYR A 114 -2.56 -2.23 -2.99
CA TYR A 114 -3.98 -2.06 -3.24
C TYR A 114 -4.23 -1.76 -4.71
N PHE A 115 -5.45 -2.05 -5.15
CA PHE A 115 -5.89 -1.98 -6.53
C PHE A 115 -7.28 -1.35 -6.59
N LEU A 116 -7.57 -0.67 -7.69
CA LEU A 116 -8.87 -0.09 -7.98
C LEU A 116 -9.82 -1.14 -8.54
N TYR A 117 -11.05 -1.17 -8.07
CA TYR A 117 -12.12 -1.96 -8.63
C TYR A 117 -13.34 -1.08 -8.90
N SER A 118 -13.83 -1.11 -10.13
CA SER A 118 -15.03 -0.43 -10.56
C SER A 118 -16.11 -1.45 -10.88
N PHE A 119 -17.30 -1.29 -10.28
CA PHE A 119 -18.42 -2.18 -10.54
C PHE A 119 -18.86 -2.08 -12.01
N PRO A 120 -18.94 -3.21 -12.74
CA PRO A 120 -19.51 -3.22 -14.08
C PRO A 120 -20.99 -2.80 -14.06
N GLU A 121 -21.48 -2.25 -15.17
CA GLU A 121 -22.90 -1.91 -15.28
C GLU A 121 -23.80 -3.14 -15.09
N GLY A 122 -24.84 -2.98 -14.26
CA GLY A 122 -25.81 -4.04 -13.98
C GLY A 122 -25.32 -5.12 -13.00
N VAL A 123 -24.15 -4.96 -12.38
CA VAL A 123 -23.64 -5.86 -11.34
C VAL A 123 -23.79 -5.23 -9.96
N ASP A 124 -24.69 -5.79 -9.14
CA ASP A 124 -25.00 -5.26 -7.80
C ASP A 124 -24.14 -5.88 -6.69
N SER A 125 -23.44 -6.98 -6.96
CA SER A 125 -22.59 -7.65 -5.97
C SER A 125 -21.44 -8.40 -6.61
N VAL A 126 -20.29 -8.38 -5.94
CA VAL A 126 -19.06 -9.04 -6.40
C VAL A 126 -18.43 -9.78 -5.22
N ILE A 127 -17.69 -10.84 -5.53
CA ILE A 127 -16.94 -11.60 -4.53
C ILE A 127 -15.46 -11.51 -4.88
N ILE A 128 -14.69 -10.83 -4.04
CA ILE A 128 -13.24 -10.77 -4.15
C ILE A 128 -12.68 -12.00 -3.45
N LYS A 129 -11.98 -12.85 -4.22
CA LYS A 129 -11.32 -14.06 -3.72
C LYS A 129 -9.82 -13.86 -3.77
N VAL A 130 -9.16 -14.01 -2.63
CA VAL A 130 -7.71 -13.92 -2.52
C VAL A 130 -7.18 -15.26 -2.06
N THR A 131 -6.10 -15.73 -2.69
CA THR A 131 -5.43 -16.99 -2.36
C THR A 131 -3.92 -16.79 -2.28
N SER A 132 -3.29 -17.37 -1.27
CA SER A 132 -1.84 -17.41 -1.08
C SER A 132 -1.34 -18.84 -1.29
N GLU A 133 -0.13 -18.97 -1.83
CA GLU A 133 0.60 -20.23 -1.90
C GLU A 133 1.12 -20.65 -0.51
N GLU A 134 1.47 -19.66 0.31
CA GLU A 134 1.98 -19.82 1.68
C GLU A 134 0.85 -19.80 2.71
N VAL A 135 1.06 -20.49 3.84
CA VAL A 135 0.15 -20.47 5.00
C VAL A 135 0.55 -19.39 6.02
N TYR A 136 1.81 -18.96 5.98
CA TYR A 136 2.38 -17.98 6.88
C TYR A 136 3.37 -17.07 6.13
N PRO A 137 3.47 -15.78 6.45
CA PRO A 137 2.76 -15.01 7.49
C PRO A 137 1.26 -14.80 7.24
N CYS A 138 0.50 -14.49 8.30
CA CYS A 138 -0.88 -14.06 8.17
C CYS A 138 -0.96 -12.76 7.36
N SER A 139 -2.06 -12.56 6.64
CA SER A 139 -2.33 -11.34 5.86
C SER A 139 -3.72 -10.79 6.20
N VAL A 140 -3.93 -9.52 5.93
CA VAL A 140 -5.24 -8.87 5.94
C VAL A 140 -5.58 -8.48 4.52
N VAL A 141 -6.80 -8.80 4.11
CA VAL A 141 -7.41 -8.35 2.86
C VAL A 141 -8.53 -7.39 3.20
N SER A 142 -8.65 -6.29 2.48
CA SER A 142 -9.69 -5.30 2.70
C SER A 142 -10.27 -4.75 1.42
N VAL A 143 -11.47 -4.20 1.55
CA VAL A 143 -12.13 -3.45 0.50
C VAL A 143 -12.74 -2.21 1.13
N GLN A 144 -12.41 -1.05 0.61
CA GLN A 144 -12.86 0.26 1.09
C GLN A 144 -13.27 1.12 -0.10
N ASP A 145 -14.09 2.13 0.13
CA ASP A 145 -14.37 3.14 -0.89
C ASP A 145 -13.07 3.88 -1.25
N ILE A 146 -12.95 4.36 -2.50
CA ILE A 146 -11.77 5.13 -2.95
C ILE A 146 -11.73 6.54 -2.33
N MET A 147 -11.46 6.60 -1.03
CA MET A 147 -11.24 7.84 -0.30
C MET A 147 -9.77 7.96 0.09
N CYS A 148 -9.15 9.09 -0.21
CA CYS A 148 -7.77 9.36 0.18
C CYS A 148 -7.71 9.97 1.59
N PRO A 149 -6.81 9.49 2.47
CA PRO A 149 -5.82 8.43 2.24
C PRO A 149 -6.45 7.02 2.25
N VAL A 150 -5.99 6.15 1.35
CA VAL A 150 -6.35 4.73 1.35
C VAL A 150 -5.62 4.04 2.51
N TYR A 151 -6.35 3.35 3.39
CA TYR A 151 -5.76 2.61 4.51
C TYR A 151 -5.27 1.23 4.02
N ASP A 152 -3.96 1.10 3.84
CA ASP A 152 -3.29 -0.08 3.27
C ASP A 152 -2.35 -0.80 4.25
N LEU A 153 -2.36 -0.41 5.53
CA LEU A 153 -1.49 -0.99 6.56
C LEU A 153 -2.30 -1.88 7.50
N ASP A 154 -1.65 -2.93 7.99
CA ASP A 154 -2.21 -3.90 8.94
C ASP A 154 -2.93 -3.24 10.15
N HIS A 155 -2.40 -2.14 10.66
CA HIS A 155 -2.93 -1.42 11.82
C HIS A 155 -3.96 -0.33 11.49
N ASN A 156 -4.19 -0.01 10.22
CA ASN A 156 -5.15 1.03 9.82
C ASN A 156 -6.28 0.52 8.93
N VAL A 157 -6.10 -0.67 8.35
CA VAL A 157 -7.03 -1.27 7.41
C VAL A 157 -8.39 -1.61 8.04
N GLU A 158 -8.44 -1.73 9.36
CA GLU A 158 -9.68 -1.98 10.10
C GLU A 158 -10.58 -0.74 10.26
N PHE A 159 -10.07 0.47 9.97
CA PHE A 159 -10.82 1.71 10.18
C PHE A 159 -11.85 2.02 9.10
N ASN A 160 -11.74 1.42 7.91
CA ASN A 160 -12.65 1.71 6.81
C ASN A 160 -12.98 0.45 5.99
N GLY A 161 -14.23 0.39 5.51
CA GLY A 161 -14.70 -0.68 4.64
C GLY A 161 -14.86 -2.03 5.34
N VAL A 162 -14.61 -3.10 4.59
CA VAL A 162 -14.72 -4.49 5.05
C VAL A 162 -13.34 -5.14 4.96
N TYR A 163 -12.93 -5.85 6.01
CA TYR A 163 -11.65 -6.55 6.04
C TYR A 163 -11.81 -7.98 6.54
N GLN A 164 -10.86 -8.84 6.16
CA GLN A 164 -10.73 -10.21 6.64
C GLN A 164 -9.25 -10.54 6.80
N THR A 165 -8.94 -11.29 7.86
CA THR A 165 -7.62 -11.94 7.98
C THR A 165 -7.60 -13.22 7.15
N MET A 166 -6.45 -13.55 6.59
CA MET A 166 -6.25 -14.77 5.82
C MET A 166 -4.86 -15.36 6.08
N THR A 167 -4.78 -16.69 6.08
CA THR A 167 -3.52 -17.42 5.93
C THR A 167 -3.35 -17.85 4.49
N LYS A 168 -4.28 -18.69 4.00
CA LYS A 168 -4.23 -19.25 2.64
C LYS A 168 -5.29 -18.68 1.71
N LYS A 169 -6.49 -18.38 2.20
CA LYS A 169 -7.62 -17.93 1.38
C LYS A 169 -8.53 -16.98 2.15
N ALA A 170 -9.05 -15.96 1.49
CA ALA A 170 -10.12 -15.09 1.97
C ALA A 170 -11.14 -14.81 0.85
N ALA A 171 -12.37 -14.50 1.25
CA ALA A 171 -13.43 -14.13 0.32
C ALA A 171 -14.32 -13.04 0.92
N ILE A 172 -14.31 -11.86 0.29
CA ILE A 172 -15.11 -10.72 0.71
C ILE A 172 -16.21 -10.48 -0.32
N THR A 173 -17.47 -10.50 0.13
CA THR A 173 -18.62 -10.15 -0.71
C THR A 173 -18.92 -8.68 -0.52
N ILE A 174 -18.93 -7.92 -1.61
CA ILE A 174 -19.25 -6.50 -1.60
C ILE A 174 -20.54 -6.30 -2.39
N ARG A 175 -21.41 -5.43 -1.90
CA ARG A 175 -22.62 -5.00 -2.60
C ARG A 175 -22.48 -3.53 -2.97
N VAL A 176 -23.04 -3.18 -4.12
CA VAL A 176 -23.14 -1.79 -4.55
C VAL A 176 -24.09 -1.05 -3.59
N SER A 177 -23.55 -0.11 -2.82
CA SER A 177 -24.35 0.87 -2.06
C SER A 177 -24.49 2.18 -2.84
N VAL A 178 -23.37 2.65 -3.40
CA VAL A 178 -23.24 3.77 -4.34
C VAL A 178 -22.34 3.28 -5.48
N ARG A 179 -22.62 3.66 -6.73
CA ARG A 179 -21.73 3.33 -7.88
C ARG A 179 -20.48 4.21 -7.85
N GLN A 180 -19.68 4.07 -6.81
CA GLN A 180 -18.35 4.64 -6.69
C GLN A 180 -17.30 3.53 -6.83
N PRO A 181 -16.09 3.86 -7.29
CA PRO A 181 -15.00 2.89 -7.30
C PRO A 181 -14.61 2.50 -5.87
N ALA A 182 -14.13 1.28 -5.70
CA ALA A 182 -13.58 0.79 -4.44
C ALA A 182 -12.09 0.47 -4.60
N CYS A 183 -11.33 0.56 -3.52
CA CYS A 183 -9.98 0.04 -3.43
C CYS A 183 -9.99 -1.30 -2.68
N ALA A 184 -9.45 -2.33 -3.33
CA ALA A 184 -9.19 -3.63 -2.71
C ALA A 184 -7.70 -3.73 -2.35
N GLY A 185 -7.40 -3.88 -1.07
CA GLY A 185 -6.05 -3.91 -0.51
C GLY A 185 -5.67 -5.24 0.11
N ALA A 186 -4.37 -5.50 0.17
CA ALA A 186 -3.78 -6.61 0.90
C ALA A 186 -2.51 -6.14 1.61
N ALA A 187 -2.45 -6.39 2.91
CA ALA A 187 -1.30 -6.13 3.77
C ALA A 187 -0.88 -7.43 4.46
N VAL A 188 0.42 -7.66 4.58
CA VAL A 188 0.93 -8.82 5.33
C VAL A 188 1.13 -8.42 6.78
N ILE A 189 0.67 -9.26 7.70
CA ILE A 189 0.88 -9.09 9.13
C ILE A 189 2.29 -9.58 9.46
N PRO A 190 3.13 -8.76 10.12
CA PRO A 190 4.44 -9.19 10.57
C PRO A 190 4.34 -10.38 11.55
N PRO A 191 5.32 -11.30 11.50
CA PRO A 191 5.35 -12.51 12.32
C PRO A 191 5.32 -12.28 13.84
#